data_AF-Q6FDM1-F1
#
_entry.id   AF-Q6FDM1-F1
#
_cell.length_a   1.000
_cell.length_b   1.000
_cell.length_c   1.000
_cell.angle_alpha   90.00
_cell.angle_beta   90.00
_cell.angle_gamma   90.00
#
_symmetry.space_group_name_H-M   'P 1'
#
loop_
_entity.id
_entity.type
_entity.pdbx_description
1 polymer ?
#
loop_
_entity_poly.entity_id
_entity_poly.type
_entity_poly.pdbx_seq_one_letter_code
_entity_poly.pdbx_strand_id
1 'polypeptide(L)'
;MQELRLNWEPVNITSLEEIEERLMFYVSNRENGVTLMCNGTVLFTKNGRDHLSGAKIALQEGLYMIDFNVIELKLGGFFVDFKGPVTVFVSQEEFESQKEIIQSRIKDLMFPEEIFFGGNDETKQRDLLVGLYARGKLQYDAHHFCFYKRIDP
;
A
#
# COMPACT_ATOMS: atom_id res chain seq x y z
N MET A 1 -16.99 -19.97 5.64
CA MET A 1 -16.91 -18.51 5.83
C MET A 1 -16.38 -17.96 4.52
N GLN A 2 -17.09 -17.05 3.84
CA GLN A 2 -16.53 -16.39 2.66
C GLN A 2 -15.38 -15.49 3.14
N GLU A 3 -14.23 -15.61 2.50
CA GLU A 3 -13.08 -14.74 2.76
C GLU A 3 -13.46 -13.30 2.39
N LEU A 4 -13.26 -12.36 3.31
CA LEU A 4 -13.57 -10.95 3.10
C LEU A 4 -12.61 -10.38 2.06
N ARG A 5 -13.11 -10.02 0.88
CA ARG A 5 -12.30 -9.60 -0.28
C ARG A 5 -12.89 -8.36 -0.95
N LEU A 6 -12.03 -7.49 -1.46
CA LEU A 6 -12.42 -6.39 -2.33
C LEU A 6 -12.87 -6.89 -3.70
N ASN A 7 -13.79 -6.18 -4.35
CA ASN A 7 -14.21 -6.56 -5.71
C ASN A 7 -13.14 -6.21 -6.76
N TRP A 8 -12.19 -5.35 -6.41
CA TRP A 8 -11.07 -4.99 -7.28
C TRP A 8 -9.75 -4.90 -6.52
N GLU A 9 -8.75 -5.60 -7.05
CA GLU A 9 -7.36 -5.60 -6.59
C GLU A 9 -6.48 -5.06 -7.73
N PRO A 10 -6.19 -3.75 -7.75
CA PRO A 10 -5.34 -3.16 -8.78
C PRO A 10 -3.93 -3.74 -8.76
N VAL A 11 -3.36 -3.88 -9.95
CA VAL A 11 -1.95 -4.29 -10.14
C VAL A 11 -1.10 -3.04 -10.33
N ASN A 12 0.08 -3.04 -9.72
CA ASN A 12 1.05 -1.98 -9.72
C ASN A 12 1.55 -1.69 -11.14
N ILE A 13 1.61 -0.40 -11.48
CA ILE A 13 2.01 0.08 -12.81
C ILE A 13 3.44 0.59 -12.76
N THR A 14 3.80 1.28 -11.66
CA THR A 14 5.16 1.77 -11.42
C THR A 14 6.15 0.60 -11.37
N SER A 15 7.28 0.66 -12.05
CA SER A 15 8.25 -0.44 -12.02
C SER A 15 8.81 -0.66 -10.61
N LEU A 16 9.14 -1.90 -10.26
CA LEU A 16 9.66 -2.23 -8.93
C LEU A 16 11.05 -1.63 -8.70
N GLU A 17 11.83 -1.48 -9.77
CA GLU A 17 13.12 -0.80 -9.77
C GLU A 17 12.96 0.67 -9.39
N GLU A 18 11.97 1.37 -9.97
CA GLU A 18 11.71 2.77 -9.64
C GLU A 18 11.21 2.93 -8.20
N ILE A 19 10.34 2.02 -7.74
CA ILE A 19 9.90 1.99 -6.34
C ILE A 19 11.11 1.80 -5.43
N GLU A 20 11.97 0.82 -5.72
CA GLU A 20 13.19 0.54 -4.96
C GLU A 20 14.10 1.77 -4.87
N GLU A 21 14.40 2.44 -5.99
CA GLU A 21 15.21 3.66 -6.02
C GLU A 21 14.64 4.77 -5.13
N ARG A 22 13.32 4.98 -5.18
CA ARG A 22 12.64 5.97 -4.34
C ARG A 22 12.64 5.54 -2.87
N LEU A 23 12.44 4.27 -2.57
CA LEU A 23 12.44 3.73 -1.21
C LEU A 23 13.81 3.90 -0.55
N MET A 24 14.91 3.67 -1.28
CA MET A 24 16.28 3.83 -0.77
C MET A 24 16.49 5.18 -0.09
N PHE A 25 15.96 6.27 -0.65
CA PHE A 25 16.02 7.59 -0.03
C PHE A 25 15.37 7.66 1.36
N TYR A 26 14.33 6.88 1.61
CA TYR A 26 13.57 6.86 2.87
C TYR A 26 14.06 5.80 3.88
N VAL A 27 14.86 4.83 3.43
CA VAL A 27 15.32 3.70 4.26
C VAL A 27 16.81 3.73 4.57
N SER A 28 17.64 4.44 3.80
CA SER A 28 19.10 4.47 3.97
C SER A 28 19.60 4.93 5.34
N ASN A 29 18.77 5.64 6.11
CA ASN A 29 19.11 6.14 7.45
C ASN A 29 18.42 5.36 8.58
N ARG A 30 17.80 4.21 8.28
CA ARG A 30 17.07 3.40 9.27
C ARG A 30 17.95 2.27 9.79
N GLU A 31 17.74 1.89 11.05
CA GLU A 31 18.41 0.71 11.64
C GLU A 31 17.88 -0.63 11.08
N ASN A 32 16.67 -0.63 10.52
CA ASN A 32 16.03 -1.82 9.98
C ASN A 32 15.75 -1.63 8.49
N GLY A 33 16.02 -2.68 7.71
CA GLY A 33 15.60 -2.73 6.31
C GLY A 33 14.09 -2.80 6.13
N VAL A 34 13.65 -2.76 4.88
CA VAL A 34 12.25 -2.91 4.48
C VAL A 34 12.07 -4.05 3.50
N THR A 35 10.93 -4.72 3.56
CA THR A 35 10.55 -5.70 2.55
C THR A 35 9.61 -5.05 1.56
N LEU A 36 9.97 -5.04 0.28
CA LEU A 36 9.12 -4.60 -0.83
C LEU A 36 8.44 -5.82 -1.46
N MET A 37 7.13 -5.71 -1.63
CA MET A 37 6.27 -6.66 -2.32
C MET A 37 6.04 -6.19 -3.77
N CYS A 38 5.65 -7.11 -4.67
CA CYS A 38 5.51 -6.83 -6.09
C CYS A 38 4.47 -5.75 -6.41
N ASN A 39 3.46 -5.57 -5.54
CA ASN A 39 2.40 -4.60 -5.75
C ASN A 39 2.62 -3.29 -4.99
N GLY A 40 3.86 -3.00 -4.59
CA GLY A 40 4.22 -1.73 -3.94
C GLY A 40 3.95 -1.70 -2.44
N THR A 41 3.54 -2.82 -1.82
CA THR A 41 3.49 -2.92 -0.36
C THR A 41 4.91 -2.95 0.22
N VAL A 42 5.14 -2.15 1.25
CA VAL A 42 6.39 -1.97 1.98
C VAL A 42 6.18 -2.38 3.43
N LEU A 43 6.98 -3.32 3.90
CA LEU A 43 6.85 -3.91 5.24
C LEU A 43 8.07 -3.57 6.08
N PHE A 44 7.84 -2.88 7.19
CA PHE A 44 8.84 -2.49 8.18
C PHE A 44 8.98 -3.58 9.25
N THR A 45 9.48 -4.76 8.87
CA THR A 45 9.74 -5.86 9.81
C THR A 45 11.11 -5.71 10.47
N LYS A 46 11.19 -5.97 11.78
CA LYS A 46 12.45 -5.99 12.55
C LYS A 46 13.47 -6.96 11.93
N ASN A 47 14.75 -6.63 12.05
CA ASN A 47 15.83 -7.50 11.59
C ASN A 47 15.80 -8.85 12.33
N GLY A 48 15.74 -9.95 11.58
CA GLY A 48 15.72 -11.33 12.08
C GLY A 48 15.95 -12.29 10.92
N ARG A 49 16.37 -13.55 11.20
CA ARG A 49 16.74 -14.51 10.13
C ARG A 49 15.58 -14.92 9.20
N ASP A 50 14.34 -14.58 9.55
CA ASP A 50 13.14 -15.01 8.83
C ASP A 50 12.24 -13.82 8.43
N HIS A 51 12.73 -13.04 7.45
CA HIS A 51 12.01 -11.90 6.90
C HIS A 51 10.73 -12.30 6.14
N LEU A 52 10.67 -13.53 5.60
CA LEU A 52 9.51 -14.02 4.87
C LEU A 52 8.34 -14.30 5.80
N SER A 53 8.58 -14.98 6.93
CA SER A 53 7.54 -15.18 7.93
C SER A 53 7.08 -13.86 8.56
N GLY A 54 8.00 -12.93 8.82
CA GLY A 54 7.65 -11.58 9.28
C GLY A 54 6.77 -10.84 8.28
N ALA A 55 7.08 -10.93 6.98
CA ALA A 55 6.28 -10.32 5.92
C ALA A 55 4.87 -10.92 5.85
N LYS A 56 4.73 -12.24 5.96
CA LYS A 56 3.42 -12.92 5.99
C LYS A 56 2.57 -12.44 7.15
N ILE A 57 3.14 -12.34 8.34
CA ILE A 57 2.40 -11.86 9.53
C ILE A 57 1.95 -10.42 9.32
N ALA A 58 2.85 -9.54 8.87
CA ALA A 58 2.52 -8.14 8.61
C ALA A 58 1.39 -7.98 7.58
N LEU A 59 1.42 -8.75 6.48
CA LEU A 59 0.36 -8.71 5.46
C LEU A 59 -0.99 -9.20 6.00
N GLN A 60 -0.98 -10.25 6.83
CA GLN A 60 -2.19 -10.77 7.46
C GLN A 60 -2.79 -9.75 8.45
N GLU A 61 -1.95 -9.02 9.19
CA GLU A 61 -2.39 -7.91 10.04
C GLU A 61 -2.98 -6.76 9.20
N GLY A 62 -2.38 -6.46 8.05
CA GLY A 62 -2.81 -5.41 7.12
C GLY A 62 -4.09 -5.70 6.34
N LEU A 63 -4.45 -6.97 6.17
CA LEU A 63 -5.41 -7.45 5.16
C LEU A 63 -6.81 -6.82 5.28
N TYR A 64 -7.24 -6.51 6.50
CA TYR A 64 -8.58 -6.00 6.82
C TYR A 64 -8.57 -4.58 7.41
N MET A 65 -7.45 -3.86 7.26
CA MET A 65 -7.34 -2.50 7.76
C MET A 65 -8.16 -1.54 6.89
N ILE A 66 -9.12 -0.86 7.53
CA ILE A 66 -9.96 0.17 6.91
C ILE A 66 -9.37 1.56 7.05
N ASP A 67 -8.70 1.81 8.19
CA ASP A 67 -8.07 3.08 8.50
C ASP A 67 -6.73 3.18 7.78
N PHE A 68 -6.47 4.34 7.20
CA PHE A 68 -5.17 4.67 6.63
C PHE A 68 -4.85 6.15 6.78
N ASN A 69 -3.57 6.46 6.69
CA ASN A 69 -3.06 7.82 6.60
C ASN A 69 -2.23 7.97 5.33
N VAL A 70 -2.55 8.99 4.52
CA VAL A 70 -1.80 9.30 3.30
C VAL A 70 -0.72 10.33 3.62
N ILE A 71 0.51 10.01 3.24
CA ILE A 71 1.70 10.83 3.44
C ILE A 71 2.27 11.13 2.06
N GLU A 72 2.22 12.39 1.65
CA GLU A 72 2.84 12.85 0.41
C GLU A 72 4.37 12.86 0.53
N LEU A 73 5.05 12.34 -0.48
CA LEU A 73 6.49 12.14 -0.48
C LEU A 73 7.24 13.26 -1.19
N LYS A 74 8.41 13.62 -0.65
CA LYS A 74 9.29 14.65 -1.24
C LYS A 74 9.75 14.33 -2.67
N LEU A 75 9.95 13.04 -2.99
CA LEU A 75 10.34 12.58 -4.33
C LEU A 75 9.14 12.21 -5.22
N GLY A 76 7.95 12.71 -4.85
CA GLY A 76 6.70 12.45 -5.55
C GLY A 76 6.08 11.10 -5.18
N GLY A 77 4.75 11.05 -5.29
CA GLY A 77 3.94 9.93 -4.87
C GLY A 77 3.59 9.98 -3.38
N PHE A 78 3.09 8.84 -2.90
CA PHE A 78 2.44 8.73 -1.61
C PHE A 78 2.86 7.46 -0.89
N PHE A 79 2.99 7.57 0.43
CA PHE A 79 2.90 6.43 1.33
C PHE A 79 1.53 6.40 1.98
N VAL A 80 0.88 5.25 1.90
CA VAL A 80 -0.37 4.98 2.61
C VAL A 80 -0.07 4.04 3.76
N ASP A 81 -0.05 4.57 4.97
CA ASP A 81 0.18 3.83 6.20
C ASP A 81 -1.14 3.27 6.75
N PHE A 82 -1.22 1.97 6.96
CA PHE A 82 -2.40 1.28 7.47
C PHE A 82 -2.39 1.10 9.00
N LYS A 83 -1.53 1.82 9.74
CA LYS A 83 -1.27 1.64 11.19
C LYS A 83 -0.65 0.28 11.47
N GLY A 84 0.68 0.22 11.44
CA GLY A 84 1.41 -1.00 11.79
C GLY A 84 2.74 -1.08 11.03
N PRO A 85 3.23 -2.28 10.72
CA PRO A 85 4.42 -2.43 9.88
C PRO A 85 4.13 -2.29 8.38
N VAL A 86 2.88 -1.99 7.97
CA VAL A 86 2.44 -2.05 6.57
C VAL A 86 2.23 -0.64 6.01
N THR A 87 2.92 -0.35 4.93
CA THR A 87 2.71 0.85 4.12
C THR A 87 2.62 0.46 2.66
N VAL A 88 1.89 1.20 1.85
CA VAL A 88 1.86 0.99 0.40
C VAL A 88 2.37 2.23 -0.30
N PHE A 89 3.27 2.03 -1.26
CA PHE A 89 3.74 3.07 -2.15
C PHE A 89 2.82 3.20 -3.38
N VAL A 90 2.46 4.43 -3.70
CA VAL A 90 1.75 4.79 -4.93
C VAL A 90 2.48 5.97 -5.57
N SER A 91 3.03 5.80 -6.77
CA SER A 91 3.67 6.92 -7.46
C SER A 91 2.63 7.97 -7.88
N GLN A 92 3.07 9.22 -8.03
CA GLN A 92 2.19 10.30 -8.50
C GLN A 92 1.64 9.98 -9.89
N GLU A 93 2.49 9.51 -10.79
CA GLU A 93 2.14 9.23 -12.18
C GLU A 93 1.13 8.09 -12.28
N GLU A 94 1.34 7.01 -11.51
CA GLU A 94 0.39 5.91 -11.42
C GLU A 94 -0.97 6.41 -10.90
N PHE A 95 -0.98 7.18 -9.80
CA PHE A 95 -2.21 7.71 -9.24
C PHE A 95 -2.96 8.59 -10.25
N GLU A 96 -2.31 9.56 -10.88
CA GLU A 96 -2.97 10.45 -11.83
C GLU A 96 -3.49 9.69 -13.06
N SER A 97 -2.73 8.70 -13.56
CA SER A 97 -3.17 7.87 -14.69
C SER A 97 -4.38 6.98 -14.35
N GLN A 98 -4.54 6.57 -13.10
CA GLN A 98 -5.62 5.69 -12.64
C GLN A 98 -6.78 6.43 -11.98
N LYS A 99 -6.67 7.75 -11.76
CA LYS A 99 -7.59 8.54 -10.94
C LYS A 99 -9.05 8.38 -11.34
N GLU A 100 -9.38 8.47 -12.62
CA GLU A 100 -10.75 8.31 -13.12
C GLU A 100 -11.28 6.89 -12.89
N ILE A 101 -10.43 5.88 -13.08
CA ILE A 101 -10.78 4.48 -12.86
C ILE A 101 -11.06 4.26 -11.37
N ILE A 102 -10.18 4.76 -10.48
CA ILE A 102 -10.34 4.68 -9.03
C ILE A 102 -11.66 5.33 -8.60
N GLN A 103 -11.96 6.54 -9.10
CA GLN A 103 -13.21 7.24 -8.82
C GLN A 103 -14.45 6.43 -9.24
N SER A 104 -14.39 5.79 -10.42
CA SER A 104 -15.50 4.95 -10.91
C SER A 104 -15.68 3.64 -10.14
N ARG A 105 -14.62 3.18 -9.44
CA ARG A 105 -14.53 1.90 -8.74
C ARG A 105 -14.41 2.00 -7.22
N ILE A 106 -14.74 3.15 -6.62
CA ILE A 106 -14.65 3.37 -5.16
C ILE A 106 -15.33 2.22 -4.39
N LYS A 107 -16.54 1.83 -4.81
CA LYS A 107 -17.29 0.74 -4.16
C LYS A 107 -16.60 -0.62 -4.24
N ASP A 108 -15.80 -0.85 -5.30
CA ASP A 108 -15.07 -2.10 -5.47
C ASP A 108 -13.82 -2.17 -4.60
N LEU A 109 -13.32 -1.01 -4.17
CA LEU A 109 -12.19 -0.85 -3.24
C LEU A 109 -12.63 -0.75 -1.78
N MET A 110 -13.94 -0.79 -1.50
CA MET A 110 -14.52 -0.79 -0.15
C MET A 110 -14.89 -2.20 0.30
N PHE A 111 -14.73 -2.46 1.60
CA PHE A 111 -15.24 -3.70 2.17
C PHE A 111 -16.78 -3.69 2.21
N PRO A 112 -17.43 -4.87 2.16
CA PRO A 112 -18.86 -5.00 2.45
C PRO A 112 -19.23 -4.23 3.73
N GLU A 113 -20.29 -3.43 3.64
CA GLU A 113 -20.84 -2.64 4.76
C GLU A 113 -19.91 -1.54 5.32
N GLU A 114 -18.76 -1.29 4.69
CA GLU A 114 -17.90 -0.16 5.04
C GLU A 114 -18.63 1.16 4.76
N ILE A 115 -18.66 2.05 5.75
CA ILE A 115 -19.19 3.39 5.61
C ILE A 115 -18.03 4.35 5.75
N PHE A 116 -17.75 5.11 4.69
CA PHE A 116 -16.73 6.14 4.72
C PHE A 116 -17.33 7.50 5.09
N PHE A 117 -16.77 8.15 6.10
CA PHE A 117 -17.12 9.51 6.49
C PHE A 117 -16.12 10.49 5.87
N GLY A 118 -16.31 10.81 4.58
CA GLY A 118 -15.47 11.77 3.87
C GLY A 118 -15.88 13.22 4.14
N GLY A 119 -14.89 14.10 4.33
CA GLY A 119 -15.12 15.54 4.29
C GLY A 119 -15.10 16.08 2.86
N ASN A 120 -15.86 17.14 2.57
CA ASN A 120 -16.01 17.72 1.23
C ASN A 120 -14.81 18.58 0.75
N ASP A 121 -13.61 18.34 1.27
CA ASP A 121 -12.40 19.07 0.85
C ASP A 121 -11.67 18.25 -0.23
N GLU A 122 -11.18 18.91 -1.28
CA GLU A 122 -10.43 18.30 -2.39
C GLU A 122 -9.23 17.47 -1.89
N THR A 123 -8.53 17.96 -0.86
CA THR A 123 -7.38 17.26 -0.28
C THR A 123 -7.82 15.93 0.33
N LYS A 124 -8.94 15.94 1.07
CA LYS A 124 -9.50 14.73 1.68
C LYS A 124 -10.00 13.74 0.64
N GLN A 125 -10.54 14.24 -0.47
CA GLN A 125 -10.97 13.39 -1.57
C GLN A 125 -9.78 12.72 -2.26
N ARG A 126 -8.68 13.46 -2.50
CA ARG A 126 -7.44 12.88 -3.04
C ARG A 126 -6.90 11.79 -2.13
N ASP A 127 -6.75 12.09 -0.85
CA ASP A 127 -6.19 11.15 0.13
C ASP A 127 -7.08 9.91 0.28
N LEU A 128 -8.41 10.07 0.20
CA LEU A 128 -9.34 8.95 0.11
C LEU A 128 -9.05 8.06 -1.10
N LEU A 129 -8.95 8.64 -2.30
CA LEU A 129 -8.74 7.86 -3.53
C LEU A 129 -7.39 7.13 -3.51
N VAL A 130 -6.33 7.81 -3.09
CA VAL A 130 -4.99 7.23 -2.94
C VAL A 130 -5.02 6.09 -1.93
N GLY A 131 -5.67 6.29 -0.79
CA GLY A 131 -5.74 5.30 0.28
C GLY A 131 -6.54 4.05 -0.10
N LEU A 132 -7.70 4.21 -0.75
CA LEU A 132 -8.50 3.10 -1.28
C LEU A 132 -7.72 2.30 -2.33
N TYR A 133 -7.04 3.00 -3.23
CA TYR A 133 -6.24 2.37 -4.27
C TYR A 133 -5.07 1.57 -3.67
N ALA A 134 -4.35 2.17 -2.72
CA ALA A 134 -3.31 1.49 -1.95
C ALA A 134 -3.83 0.26 -1.20
N ARG A 135 -5.04 0.31 -0.63
CA ARG A 135 -5.65 -0.84 0.05
C ARG A 135 -5.91 -2.00 -0.91
N GLY A 136 -6.43 -1.69 -2.09
CA GLY A 136 -6.57 -2.67 -3.17
C GLY A 136 -5.24 -3.30 -3.54
N LYS A 137 -4.17 -2.50 -3.59
CA LYS A 137 -2.81 -3.00 -3.86
C LYS A 137 -2.29 -3.92 -2.75
N LEU A 138 -2.52 -3.56 -1.49
CA LEU A 138 -2.19 -4.38 -0.31
C LEU A 138 -2.91 -5.73 -0.34
N GLN A 139 -4.22 -5.74 -0.65
CA GLN A 139 -4.98 -6.99 -0.75
C GLN A 139 -4.40 -7.94 -1.80
N TYR A 140 -4.01 -7.41 -2.97
CA TYR A 140 -3.35 -8.22 -3.98
C TYR A 140 -2.08 -8.89 -3.42
N ASP A 141 -1.20 -8.12 -2.77
CA ASP A 141 0.05 -8.64 -2.19
C ASP A 141 -0.22 -9.66 -1.06
N ALA A 142 -1.24 -9.44 -0.25
CA ALA A 142 -1.59 -10.31 0.86
C ALA A 142 -2.21 -11.65 0.38
N HIS A 143 -3.09 -11.62 -0.62
CA HIS A 143 -3.71 -12.84 -1.17
C HIS A 143 -2.74 -13.66 -2.02
N HIS A 144 -1.85 -13.01 -2.79
CA HIS A 144 -0.91 -13.71 -3.69
C HIS A 144 0.47 -13.95 -3.08
N PHE A 145 0.76 -13.34 -1.93
CA PHE A 145 2.09 -13.31 -1.30
C PHE A 145 3.21 -13.05 -2.32
N CYS A 146 3.14 -11.91 -3.01
CA CYS A 146 4.11 -11.57 -4.06
C CYS A 146 5.34 -10.86 -3.47
N PHE A 147 6.27 -11.63 -2.91
CA PHE A 147 7.53 -11.07 -2.41
C PHE A 147 8.41 -10.62 -3.59
N TYR A 148 8.92 -9.39 -3.54
CA TYR A 148 9.92 -8.91 -4.49
C TYR A 148 11.32 -8.95 -3.88
N LYS A 149 11.59 -8.13 -2.85
CA LYS A 149 12.95 -7.96 -2.33
C LYS A 149 12.98 -7.45 -0.89
N ARG A 150 14.04 -7.81 -0.15
CA ARG A 150 14.45 -7.13 1.07
C ARG A 150 15.47 -6.05 0.73
N ILE A 151 15.19 -4.81 1.10
CA ILE A 151 16.06 -3.66 0.96
C ILE A 151 16.66 -3.40 2.35
N ASP A 152 17.94 -3.71 2.51
CA ASP A 152 18.68 -3.42 3.73
C ASP A 152 19.21 -1.97 3.71
N PRO A 153 19.47 -1.35 4.87
CA PRO A 153 19.90 0.05 4.97
C PRO A 153 21.21 0.37 4.25
#